data_AF-A0A9E2RHI9-F1
#
_entry.id   AF-A0A9E2RHI9-F1
#
_cell.length_a   1.000
_cell.length_b   1.000
_cell.length_c   1.000
_cell.angle_alpha   90.00
_cell.angle_beta   90.00
_cell.angle_gamma   90.00
#
_symmetry.space_group_name_H-M   'P 1'
#
loop_
_entity.id
_entity.type
_entity.pdbx_description
1 polymer ?
#
loop_
_entity_poly.entity_id
_entity_poly.type
_entity_poly.pdbx_seq_one_letter_code
_entity_poly.pdbx_strand_id
1 'polypeptide(L)'
;MTRDRLFNTESGASFAEVLVAMALTMIGLAGAMGAFQAAERILQTGTLATRALAMAESRIEAKRSARWDRLLLDDLNHDGIPDLVMRDDGAADDVLADDGVYSGSWDQDGVHLVWTVTPSRSGSLPASGHVLLEARAIYKSGEGQREVRVGTLRANPVFVGSQ
;
A
#
# COMPACT_ATOMS: atom_id res chain seq x y z
N MET A 1 65.76 -8.44 -46.88
CA MET A 1 65.04 -7.19 -46.55
C MET A 1 63.62 -7.30 -47.04
N THR A 2 62.77 -7.88 -46.18
CA THR A 2 61.32 -8.02 -46.34
C THR A 2 60.67 -6.69 -45.96
N ARG A 3 60.01 -6.03 -46.92
CA ARG A 3 59.15 -4.87 -46.66
C ARG A 3 57.73 -5.38 -46.50
N ASP A 4 57.31 -5.54 -45.25
CA ASP A 4 55.91 -5.76 -44.88
C ASP A 4 55.07 -4.59 -45.38
N ARG A 5 54.21 -4.87 -46.37
CA ARG A 5 53.08 -4.02 -46.69
C ARG A 5 52.05 -4.25 -45.60
N LEU A 6 51.96 -3.31 -44.67
CA LEU A 6 50.78 -3.09 -43.85
C LEU A 6 49.60 -2.85 -44.80
N PHE A 7 48.77 -3.89 -45.00
CA PHE A 7 47.47 -3.75 -45.61
C PHE A 7 46.58 -2.94 -44.66
N ASN A 8 46.56 -1.62 -44.84
CA ASN A 8 45.44 -0.81 -44.38
C ASN A 8 44.25 -1.13 -45.28
N THR A 9 43.43 -2.08 -44.84
CA THR A 9 42.13 -2.35 -45.44
C THR A 9 41.15 -1.29 -44.95
N GLU A 10 41.11 -0.12 -45.60
CA GLU A 10 39.96 0.78 -45.53
C GLU A 10 38.82 0.17 -46.38
N SER A 11 38.21 -0.91 -45.88
CA SER A 11 36.99 -1.46 -46.48
C SER A 11 35.80 -0.67 -45.97
N GLY A 12 35.10 0.03 -46.86
CA GLY A 12 33.77 0.59 -46.54
C GLY A 12 32.81 -0.52 -46.09
N ALA A 13 31.90 -0.21 -45.17
CA ALA A 13 30.93 -1.18 -44.64
C ALA A 13 30.09 -1.77 -45.79
N SER A 14 30.00 -3.10 -45.87
CA SER A 14 29.14 -3.73 -46.86
C SER A 14 27.66 -3.54 -46.50
N PHE A 15 26.75 -3.55 -47.48
CA PHE A 15 25.31 -3.42 -47.22
C PHE A 15 24.79 -4.46 -46.20
N ALA A 16 25.31 -5.68 -46.25
CA ALA A 16 24.98 -6.74 -45.30
C ALA A 16 25.43 -6.41 -43.86
N GLU A 17 26.58 -5.78 -43.71
CA GLU A 17 27.14 -5.39 -42.41
C GLU A 17 26.32 -4.29 -41.73
N VAL A 18 25.87 -3.30 -42.50
CA VAL A 18 24.95 -2.26 -42.02
C VAL A 18 23.59 -2.86 -41.64
N LEU A 19 23.05 -3.78 -42.44
CA LEU A 19 21.80 -4.47 -42.10
C LEU A 19 21.91 -5.28 -40.81
N VAL A 20 23.03 -5.99 -40.60
CA VAL A 20 23.27 -6.73 -39.36
C VAL A 20 23.41 -5.77 -38.17
N ALA A 21 24.15 -4.68 -38.31
CA ALA A 21 24.27 -3.67 -37.25
C ALA A 21 22.91 -3.05 -36.89
N MET A 22 22.08 -2.73 -37.90
CA MET A 22 20.71 -2.25 -37.69
C MET A 22 19.83 -3.29 -37.01
N ALA A 23 19.90 -4.56 -37.41
CA ALA A 23 19.14 -5.63 -36.78
C ALA A 23 19.53 -5.82 -35.30
N LEU A 24 20.84 -5.86 -35.01
CA LEU A 24 21.35 -6.00 -33.65
C LEU A 24 20.96 -4.81 -32.76
N THR A 25 21.04 -3.58 -33.29
CA THR A 25 20.65 -2.38 -32.55
C THR A 25 19.15 -2.34 -32.28
N MET A 26 18.30 -2.75 -33.24
CA MET A 26 16.85 -2.83 -33.02
C MET A 26 16.48 -3.89 -31.99
N ILE A 27 17.11 -5.08 -32.03
CA ILE A 27 16.89 -6.14 -31.04
C ILE A 27 17.32 -5.65 -29.64
N GLY A 28 18.49 -5.01 -29.55
CA GLY A 28 18.99 -4.43 -28.30
C GLY A 28 18.04 -3.36 -27.74
N LEU A 29 17.56 -2.46 -28.60
CA LEU A 29 16.62 -1.40 -28.21
C LEU A 29 15.28 -1.97 -27.72
N ALA A 30 14.72 -2.94 -28.45
CA ALA A 30 13.47 -3.60 -28.06
C ALA A 30 13.62 -4.32 -26.71
N GLY A 31 14.73 -5.03 -26.49
CA GLY A 31 15.04 -5.68 -25.22
C GLY A 31 15.17 -4.68 -24.06
N ALA A 32 15.86 -3.57 -24.28
CA ALA A 32 16.00 -2.51 -23.27
C ALA A 32 14.64 -1.90 -22.90
N MET A 33 13.80 -1.58 -23.90
CA MET A 33 12.45 -1.06 -23.67
C MET A 33 11.58 -2.05 -22.88
N GLY A 34 11.65 -3.35 -23.20
CA GLY A 34 10.94 -4.39 -22.46
C GLY A 34 11.38 -4.47 -20.99
N ALA A 35 12.69 -4.39 -20.74
CA ALA A 35 13.24 -4.36 -19.38
C ALA A 35 12.79 -3.11 -18.60
N PHE A 36 12.79 -1.93 -19.24
CA PHE A 36 12.30 -0.70 -18.61
C PHE A 36 10.82 -0.77 -18.25
N GLN A 37 9.98 -1.27 -19.16
CA GLN A 37 8.55 -1.44 -18.88
C GLN A 37 8.30 -2.42 -17.73
N ALA A 38 9.08 -3.50 -17.65
CA ALA A 38 9.02 -4.43 -16.53
C ALA A 38 9.43 -3.76 -15.21
N ALA A 39 10.53 -3.00 -15.22
CA ALA A 39 11.00 -2.27 -14.05
C ALA A 39 9.99 -1.22 -13.57
N GLU A 40 9.39 -0.46 -14.50
CA GLU A 40 8.37 0.55 -14.17
C GLU A 40 7.16 -0.07 -13.46
N ARG A 41 6.65 -1.21 -13.94
CA ARG A 41 5.53 -1.92 -13.27
C ARG A 41 5.88 -2.38 -11.86
N ILE A 42 7.10 -2.86 -11.66
CA ILE A 42 7.60 -3.27 -10.34
C ILE A 42 7.67 -2.06 -9.41
N LEU A 43 8.20 -0.93 -9.90
CA LEU A 43 8.30 0.31 -9.12
C LEU A 43 6.91 0.84 -8.76
N GLN A 44 5.99 0.94 -9.72
CA GLN A 44 4.62 1.40 -9.45
C GLN A 44 3.94 0.52 -8.39
N THR A 45 4.03 -0.80 -8.51
CA THR A 45 3.49 -1.72 -7.51
C THR A 45 4.15 -1.55 -6.15
N GLY A 46 5.49 -1.37 -6.11
CA GLY A 46 6.24 -1.11 -4.89
C GLY A 46 5.80 0.19 -4.21
N THR A 47 5.58 1.26 -4.97
CA THR A 47 5.11 2.54 -4.40
C THR A 47 3.73 2.41 -3.75
N LEU A 48 2.80 1.67 -4.38
CA LEU A 48 1.49 1.39 -3.80
C LEU A 48 1.59 0.54 -2.53
N ALA A 49 2.45 -0.48 -2.52
CA ALA A 49 2.66 -1.33 -1.36
C ALA A 49 3.22 -0.54 -0.16
N THR A 50 4.24 0.30 -0.38
CA THR A 50 4.80 1.14 0.68
C THR A 50 3.79 2.19 1.16
N ARG A 51 3.02 2.80 0.26
CA ARG A 51 1.94 3.73 0.63
C ARG A 51 0.88 3.02 1.46
N ALA A 52 0.42 1.84 1.03
CA ALA A 52 -0.57 1.05 1.75
C ALA A 52 -0.12 0.71 3.18
N LEU A 53 1.14 0.29 3.33
CA LEU A 53 1.73 0.05 4.65
C LEU A 53 1.77 1.33 5.49
N ALA A 54 2.28 2.43 4.93
CA ALA A 54 2.37 3.70 5.64
C ALA A 54 0.99 4.23 6.09
N MET A 55 -0.04 4.09 5.25
CA MET A 55 -1.42 4.44 5.59
C MET A 55 -1.96 3.57 6.73
N ALA A 56 -1.75 2.25 6.67
CA ALA A 56 -2.20 1.34 7.72
C ALA A 56 -1.49 1.61 9.06
N GLU A 57 -0.17 1.78 9.04
CA GLU A 57 0.62 2.11 10.24
C GLU A 57 0.23 3.47 10.82
N SER A 58 0.10 4.50 9.98
CA SER A 58 -0.35 5.82 10.39
C SER A 58 -1.72 5.78 11.05
N ARG A 59 -2.66 5.02 10.47
CA ARG A 59 -4.01 4.88 11.03
C ARG A 59 -4.01 4.21 12.39
N ILE A 60 -3.21 3.15 12.55
CA ILE A 60 -3.04 2.45 13.82
C ILE A 60 -2.43 3.38 14.87
N GLU A 61 -1.39 4.14 14.52
CA GLU A 61 -0.75 5.05 15.48
C GLU A 61 -1.67 6.21 15.88
N ALA A 62 -2.45 6.74 14.94
CA ALA A 62 -3.46 7.75 15.23
C ALA A 62 -4.57 7.20 16.15
N LYS A 63 -5.01 5.94 15.97
CA LYS A 63 -5.95 5.29 16.90
C LYS A 63 -5.34 4.97 18.26
N ARG A 64 -4.05 4.64 18.30
CA ARG A 64 -3.32 4.38 19.54
C ARG A 64 -3.20 5.63 20.40
N SER A 65 -2.94 6.78 19.77
CA SER A 65 -2.80 8.08 20.44
C SER A 65 -4.14 8.78 20.73
N ALA A 66 -5.22 8.42 20.04
CA ALA A 66 -6.56 8.97 20.29
C ALA A 66 -7.01 8.78 21.74
N ARG A 67 -7.81 9.70 22.28
CA ARG A 67 -8.43 9.50 23.60
C ARG A 67 -9.45 8.37 23.55
N TRP A 68 -9.61 7.63 24.66
CA TRP A 68 -10.53 6.49 24.73
C TRP A 68 -11.98 6.89 24.40
N ASP A 69 -12.43 8.03 24.90
CA ASP A 69 -13.77 8.60 24.65
C ASP A 69 -14.00 9.04 23.19
N ARG A 70 -12.91 9.16 22.41
CA ARG A 70 -12.95 9.58 21.00
C ARG A 70 -12.44 8.49 20.05
N LEU A 71 -12.32 7.25 20.52
CA LEU A 71 -11.72 6.18 19.72
C LEU A 71 -12.51 5.88 18.43
N LEU A 72 -13.80 6.17 18.40
CA LEU A 72 -14.67 6.01 17.23
C LEU A 72 -14.79 7.26 16.36
N LEU A 73 -14.09 8.34 16.72
CA LEU A 73 -14.05 9.57 15.96
C LEU A 73 -12.71 9.64 15.24
N ASP A 74 -12.76 9.92 13.95
CA ASP A 74 -11.59 10.09 13.11
C ASP A 74 -11.60 11.47 12.49
N ASP A 75 -10.54 12.22 12.80
CA ASP A 75 -10.12 13.41 12.06
C ASP A 75 -9.07 12.92 11.05
N LEU A 76 -9.45 12.88 9.78
CA LEU A 76 -8.61 12.38 8.68
C LEU A 76 -7.73 13.50 8.13
N ASN A 77 -8.22 14.74 8.16
CA ASN A 77 -7.54 15.91 7.60
C ASN A 77 -6.66 16.66 8.63
N HIS A 78 -6.74 16.29 9.91
CA HIS A 78 -6.03 16.85 11.06
C HIS A 78 -6.36 18.33 11.38
N ASP A 79 -7.58 18.78 11.08
CA ASP A 79 -8.06 20.14 11.38
C ASP A 79 -8.65 20.30 12.80
N GLY A 80 -8.72 19.20 13.55
CA GLY A 80 -9.27 19.13 14.90
C GLY A 80 -10.77 18.82 14.96
N ILE A 81 -11.44 18.70 13.80
CA ILE A 81 -12.85 18.36 13.67
C ILE A 81 -12.95 16.90 13.18
N PRO A 82 -13.78 16.05 13.81
CA PRO A 82 -14.00 14.70 13.31
C PRO A 82 -14.65 14.72 11.92
N ASP A 83 -13.98 14.14 10.94
CA ASP A 83 -14.49 13.91 9.59
C ASP A 83 -15.38 12.65 9.52
N LEU A 84 -15.03 11.63 10.31
CA LEU A 84 -15.66 10.32 10.26
C LEU A 84 -16.03 9.82 11.66
N VAL A 85 -17.22 9.21 11.76
CA VAL A 85 -17.70 8.50 12.94
C VAL A 85 -17.81 7.03 12.56
N MET A 86 -17.05 6.17 13.24
CA MET A 86 -17.09 4.73 13.04
C MET A 86 -18.42 4.16 13.52
N ARG A 87 -18.94 3.18 12.79
CA ARG A 87 -20.25 2.56 13.04
C ARG A 87 -20.15 1.05 12.97
N ASP A 88 -21.10 0.42 13.64
CA ASP A 88 -21.38 -1.00 13.65
C ASP A 88 -22.85 -1.14 13.20
N ASP A 89 -23.08 -0.85 11.92
CA ASP A 89 -24.41 -0.75 11.30
C ASP A 89 -24.54 -1.57 10.01
N GLY A 90 -23.51 -2.32 9.65
CA GLY A 90 -23.42 -3.11 8.43
C GLY A 90 -23.47 -2.26 7.16
N ALA A 91 -23.22 -0.95 7.26
CA ALA A 91 -23.15 -0.05 6.13
C ALA A 91 -21.69 0.27 5.76
N ALA A 92 -21.48 0.70 4.50
CA ALA A 92 -20.16 0.94 3.94
C ALA A 92 -19.25 -0.32 4.04
N ASP A 93 -18.05 -0.19 4.62
CA ASP A 93 -17.08 -1.29 4.76
C ASP A 93 -17.23 -2.07 6.07
N ASP A 94 -18.35 -1.85 6.76
CA ASP A 94 -18.75 -2.65 7.90
C ASP A 94 -19.39 -3.97 7.46
N VAL A 95 -18.84 -5.09 7.94
CA VAL A 95 -19.14 -6.43 7.39
C VAL A 95 -20.47 -6.96 7.90
N LEU A 96 -20.82 -6.69 9.15
CA LEU A 96 -22.02 -7.19 9.81
C LEU A 96 -22.49 -6.19 10.85
N ALA A 97 -23.76 -5.82 10.78
CA ALA A 97 -24.37 -4.92 11.76
C ALA A 97 -24.52 -5.58 13.14
N ASP A 98 -24.24 -4.81 14.19
CA ASP A 98 -24.37 -5.17 15.61
C ASP A 98 -23.48 -6.38 15.99
N ASP A 99 -22.32 -6.52 15.34
CA ASP A 99 -21.35 -7.58 15.64
C ASP A 99 -20.32 -7.16 16.71
N GLY A 100 -20.38 -5.91 17.16
CA GLY A 100 -19.49 -5.28 18.12
C GLY A 100 -18.19 -4.76 17.50
N VAL A 101 -18.03 -4.80 16.18
CA VAL A 101 -16.87 -4.30 15.45
C VAL A 101 -17.23 -2.99 14.79
N TYR A 102 -16.65 -1.91 15.30
CA TYR A 102 -16.83 -0.61 14.69
C TYR A 102 -15.87 -0.50 13.51
N SER A 103 -16.39 -0.11 12.36
CA SER A 103 -15.62 -0.02 11.11
C SER A 103 -15.57 1.41 10.60
N GLY A 104 -14.47 1.75 9.93
CA GLY A 104 -14.28 3.02 9.22
C GLY A 104 -13.42 2.79 7.98
N SER A 105 -13.60 3.60 6.95
CA SER A 105 -12.86 3.46 5.71
C SER A 105 -12.53 4.79 5.05
N TRP A 106 -11.49 4.75 4.22
CA TRP A 106 -11.01 5.91 3.49
C TRP A 106 -10.23 5.48 2.25
N ASP A 107 -10.59 6.06 1.10
CA ASP A 107 -9.88 5.87 -0.16
C ASP A 107 -8.92 7.04 -0.42
N GLN A 108 -7.63 6.73 -0.65
CA GLN A 108 -6.64 7.71 -1.05
C GLN A 108 -5.62 7.13 -2.03
N ASP A 109 -5.42 7.83 -3.14
CA ASP A 109 -4.37 7.56 -4.14
C ASP A 109 -4.24 6.08 -4.59
N GLY A 110 -5.37 5.42 -4.82
CA GLY A 110 -5.43 4.03 -5.29
C GLY A 110 -5.28 2.97 -4.18
N VAL A 111 -5.29 3.38 -2.92
CA VAL A 111 -5.34 2.52 -1.74
C VAL A 111 -6.68 2.74 -1.03
N HIS A 112 -7.41 1.65 -0.82
CA HIS A 112 -8.62 1.62 -0.01
C HIS A 112 -8.23 1.15 1.41
N LEU A 113 -8.31 2.05 2.38
CA LEU A 113 -7.98 1.78 3.77
C LEU A 113 -9.26 1.50 4.56
N VAL A 114 -9.32 0.38 5.26
CA VAL A 114 -10.39 0.02 6.21
C VAL A 114 -9.77 -0.21 7.57
N TRP A 115 -10.30 0.36 8.63
CA TRP A 115 -9.87 0.09 9.99
C TRP A 115 -11.04 -0.29 10.88
N THR A 116 -10.75 -1.12 11.88
CA THR A 116 -11.74 -1.63 12.81
C THR A 116 -11.29 -1.41 14.24
N VAL A 117 -12.28 -1.23 15.12
CA VAL A 117 -12.13 -1.20 16.56
C VAL A 117 -13.02 -2.29 17.12
N THR A 118 -12.41 -3.35 17.65
CA THR A 118 -13.12 -4.47 18.27
C THR A 118 -12.91 -4.43 19.78
N PRO A 119 -13.90 -4.00 20.57
CA PRO A 119 -13.81 -4.02 22.02
C PRO A 119 -13.84 -5.44 22.58
N SER A 120 -13.12 -5.67 23.67
CA SER A 120 -13.06 -6.98 24.35
C SER A 120 -14.40 -7.49 24.89
N ARG A 121 -15.38 -6.59 25.08
CA ARG A 121 -16.75 -6.91 25.48
C ARG A 121 -17.73 -6.22 24.54
N SER A 122 -18.71 -6.99 24.07
CA SER A 122 -19.83 -6.48 23.30
C SER A 122 -20.66 -5.48 24.12
N GLY A 123 -21.19 -4.46 23.45
CA GLY A 123 -22.18 -3.54 24.00
C GLY A 123 -21.68 -2.19 24.56
N SER A 124 -20.38 -1.99 24.81
CA SER A 124 -19.85 -0.65 25.16
C SER A 124 -18.31 -0.58 25.21
N LEU A 125 -17.72 0.39 24.51
CA LEU A 125 -16.28 0.74 24.58
C LEU A 125 -15.81 1.09 26.01
N PRO A 126 -16.52 1.94 26.79
CA PRO A 126 -16.20 2.22 28.19
C PRO A 126 -16.10 0.97 29.09
N ALA A 127 -16.94 -0.04 28.85
CA ALA A 127 -16.97 -1.26 29.66
C ALA A 127 -15.93 -2.31 29.24
N SER A 128 -15.20 -2.06 28.16
CA SER A 128 -14.16 -2.96 27.64
C SER A 128 -12.81 -2.70 28.31
N GLY A 129 -12.12 -3.77 28.70
CA GLY A 129 -10.77 -3.68 29.29
C GLY A 129 -9.67 -3.44 28.26
N HIS A 130 -9.91 -3.80 27.01
CA HIS A 130 -9.04 -3.51 25.88
C HIS A 130 -9.83 -3.47 24.58
N VAL A 131 -9.18 -2.99 23.53
CA VAL A 131 -9.65 -3.01 22.14
C VAL A 131 -8.58 -3.61 21.25
N LEU A 132 -8.99 -4.38 20.26
CA LEU A 132 -8.18 -4.71 19.10
C LEU A 132 -8.40 -3.62 18.05
N LEU A 133 -7.31 -3.04 17.58
CA LEU A 133 -7.29 -2.08 16.49
C LEU A 133 -6.67 -2.78 15.29
N GLU A 134 -7.37 -2.86 14.17
CA GLU A 134 -6.82 -3.36 12.92
C GLU A 134 -6.98 -2.31 11.82
N ALA A 135 -6.00 -2.22 10.93
CA ALA A 135 -6.05 -1.42 9.72
C ALA A 135 -5.63 -2.31 8.54
N ARG A 136 -6.41 -2.26 7.48
CA ARG A 136 -6.29 -3.04 6.25
C ARG A 136 -6.21 -2.06 5.10
N ALA A 137 -5.05 -1.98 4.46
CA ALA A 137 -4.85 -1.18 3.27
C ALA A 137 -4.84 -2.08 2.04
N ILE A 138 -5.80 -1.85 1.16
CA ILE A 138 -6.09 -2.72 0.02
C ILE A 138 -5.78 -1.95 -1.26
N TYR A 139 -4.96 -2.52 -2.14
CA TYR A 139 -4.57 -1.88 -3.40
C TYR A 139 -4.57 -2.89 -4.55
N LYS A 140 -4.72 -2.37 -5.77
CA LYS A 140 -4.65 -3.19 -6.99
C LYS A 140 -3.19 -3.32 -7.44
N SER A 141 -2.74 -4.54 -7.62
CA SER A 141 -1.51 -4.92 -8.31
C SER A 141 -1.87 -5.61 -9.62
N GLY A 142 -0.97 -5.64 -10.60
CA GLY A 142 -1.25 -6.23 -11.92
C GLY A 142 -1.74 -7.70 -11.88
N GLU A 143 -1.47 -8.41 -10.79
CA GLU A 143 -1.89 -9.81 -10.56
C GLU A 143 -3.19 -9.96 -9.75
N GLY A 144 -3.79 -8.85 -9.29
CA GLY A 144 -5.00 -8.86 -8.47
C GLY A 144 -4.94 -7.89 -7.30
N GLN A 145 -5.86 -8.07 -6.35
CA GLN A 145 -5.93 -7.23 -5.16
C GLN A 145 -4.91 -7.73 -4.13
N ARG A 146 -4.18 -6.80 -3.52
CA ARG A 146 -3.23 -7.06 -2.44
C ARG A 146 -3.70 -6.32 -1.19
N GLU A 147 -3.50 -6.92 -0.03
CA GLU A 147 -3.85 -6.37 1.28
C GLU A 147 -2.60 -6.28 2.15
N VAL A 148 -2.44 -5.14 2.82
CA VAL A 148 -1.53 -4.98 3.96
C VAL A 148 -2.39 -4.85 5.21
N ARG A 149 -2.13 -5.68 6.21
CA ARG A 149 -2.85 -5.66 7.49
C ARG A 149 -1.89 -5.35 8.62
N VAL A 150 -2.25 -4.38 9.45
CA VAL A 150 -1.53 -4.00 10.67
C VAL A 150 -2.53 -4.05 11.81
N GLY A 151 -2.16 -4.70 12.91
CA GLY A 151 -3.00 -4.84 14.09
C GLY A 151 -2.25 -4.50 15.37
N THR A 152 -2.96 -3.97 16.35
CA THR A 152 -2.42 -3.77 17.69
C THR A 152 -3.51 -3.88 18.75
N LEU A 153 -3.12 -4.26 19.95
CA LEU A 153 -4.02 -4.32 21.09
C LEU A 153 -3.75 -3.11 21.99
N ARG A 154 -4.80 -2.41 22.40
CA ARG A 154 -4.73 -1.25 23.27
C ARG A 154 -5.56 -1.49 24.52
N ALA A 155 -4.92 -1.37 25.69
CA ALA A 155 -5.61 -1.43 26.97
C ALA A 155 -6.44 -0.16 27.22
N ASN A 156 -7.57 -0.33 27.89
CA ASN A 156 -8.40 0.78 28.35
C ASN A 156 -7.80 1.37 29.64
N PRO A 157 -7.30 2.61 29.64
CA PRO A 157 -6.70 3.21 30.84
C PRO A 157 -7.74 3.55 31.92
N VAL A 158 -9.03 3.63 31.58
CA VAL A 158 -10.11 3.96 32.53
C VAL A 158 -10.87 2.73 33.02
N PHE A 159 -10.48 1.54 32.60
CA PHE A 159 -11.14 0.31 33.02
C PHE A 159 -10.74 -0.09 34.44
N VAL A 160 -11.72 -0.20 35.34
CA VAL A 160 -11.52 -0.51 36.76
C VAL A 160 -11.88 -1.95 37.15
N GLY A 161 -12.21 -2.80 36.18
CA GLY A 161 -12.75 -4.14 36.44
C GLY A 161 -14.22 -4.12 36.85
N SER A 162 -14.93 -5.20 36.58
CA SER A 162 -16.21 -5.46 37.23
C SER A 162 -15.92 -5.90 38.67
N GLN A 163 -16.38 -5.11 39.66
CA GLN A 163 -16.51 -5.61 41.03
C GLN A 163 -17.48 -6.78 41.08
#